data_AF-A0A1M7BS43-F1
#
_entry.id   AF-A0A1M7BS43-F1
#
_cell.length_a   1.000
_cell.length_b   1.000
_cell.length_c   1.000
_cell.angle_alpha   90.00
_cell.angle_beta   90.00
_cell.angle_gamma   90.00
#
_symmetry.space_group_name_H-M   'P 1'
#
loop_
_entity.id
_entity.type
_entity.pdbx_description
1 polymer ?
#
loop_
_entity_poly.entity_id
_entity_poly.type
_entity_poly.pdbx_seq_one_letter_code
_entity_poly.pdbx_strand_id
1 'polypeptide(L)'
;MCEAEASSSEATAPGVSDEIFGGDQFATTGLNELLDHLLGGGTRVLADAGLSRFCPRRLSAIQSGAEAQALECLHGLQGMAHVLGVALGHPQAELPATVLTDVVWHFHGQLHAIERWRELATNAAGLLNNRRVAGDIASRYATWARSVGEWPEVSH
;
A
#
# COMPACT_ATOMS: atom_id res chain seq x y z
N MET A 1 -9.67 -40.24 39.41
CA MET A 1 -9.19 -38.83 39.39
C MET A 1 -8.57 -38.62 38.02
N CYS A 2 -9.07 -37.62 37.30
CA CYS A 2 -8.82 -37.37 35.88
C CYS A 2 -7.42 -36.80 35.60
N GLU A 3 -7.11 -36.81 34.29
CA GLU A 3 -5.85 -36.76 33.56
C GLU A 3 -5.08 -35.41 33.52
N ALA A 4 -3.91 -35.50 32.84
CA ALA A 4 -3.27 -34.49 31.99
C ALA A 4 -2.39 -33.43 32.68
N GLU A 5 -1.28 -32.93 32.14
CA GLU A 5 -0.49 -33.18 30.93
C GLU A 5 0.85 -32.45 31.12
N ALA A 6 1.84 -32.76 30.28
CA ALA A 6 3.14 -32.12 30.22
C ALA A 6 3.06 -30.61 29.92
N SER A 7 4.05 -29.83 30.37
CA SER A 7 4.54 -28.72 29.56
C SER A 7 5.98 -28.38 29.90
N SER A 8 6.85 -28.71 28.94
CA SER A 8 8.25 -28.32 28.91
C SER A 8 8.33 -26.80 28.80
N SER A 9 9.12 -26.18 29.67
CA SER A 9 9.42 -24.75 29.64
C SER A 9 10.27 -24.44 28.39
N GLU A 10 9.62 -24.14 27.28
CA GLU A 10 10.27 -23.62 26.09
C GLU A 10 10.49 -22.11 26.27
N ALA A 11 11.76 -21.72 26.42
CA ALA A 11 12.17 -20.33 26.54
C ALA A 11 11.73 -19.55 25.29
N THR A 12 10.74 -18.68 25.46
CA THR A 12 10.28 -17.77 24.41
C THR A 12 11.40 -16.77 24.13
N ALA A 13 12.04 -16.90 22.97
CA ALA A 13 12.99 -15.91 22.48
C ALA A 13 12.27 -14.53 22.37
N PRO A 14 12.89 -13.44 22.84
CA PRO A 14 12.30 -12.11 22.72
C PRO A 14 12.18 -11.73 21.24
N GLY A 15 11.02 -11.17 20.89
CA GLY A 15 10.61 -10.84 19.54
C GLY A 15 11.64 -10.00 18.79
N VAL A 16 12.06 -10.54 17.64
CA VAL A 16 12.99 -9.94 16.68
C VAL A 16 12.27 -8.97 15.73
N SER A 17 11.01 -8.63 16.00
CA SER A 17 10.12 -8.05 14.98
C SER A 17 10.08 -6.52 14.94
N ASP A 18 10.46 -5.78 15.98
CA ASP A 18 10.31 -4.31 15.98
C ASP A 18 11.63 -3.54 15.84
N GLU A 19 12.79 -4.16 16.11
CA GLU A 19 14.09 -3.47 16.01
C GLU A 19 14.86 -3.75 14.71
N ILE A 20 14.49 -4.79 13.93
CA ILE A 20 15.10 -5.02 12.61
C ILE A 20 14.57 -4.03 11.56
N PHE A 21 13.35 -3.53 11.75
CA PHE A 21 12.68 -2.59 10.85
C PHE A 21 12.83 -1.15 11.37
N GLY A 22 14.10 -0.75 11.58
CA GLY A 22 14.48 0.58 12.05
C GLY A 22 13.57 1.69 11.50
N GLY A 23 12.98 2.43 12.44
CA GLY A 23 11.95 3.43 12.20
C GLY A 23 12.36 4.59 11.30
N ASP A 24 11.32 5.33 10.91
CA ASP A 24 11.35 6.68 10.33
C ASP A 24 11.85 6.90 8.89
N GLN A 25 12.22 5.87 8.10
CA GLN A 25 12.55 6.09 6.68
C GLN A 25 11.38 5.94 5.70
N PHE A 26 10.28 5.34 6.11
CA PHE A 26 8.98 5.73 5.56
C PHE A 26 8.52 6.98 6.29
N ALA A 27 9.22 8.11 6.10
CA ALA A 27 8.55 9.38 6.24
C ALA A 27 7.29 9.24 5.38
N THR A 28 6.11 9.31 6.00
CA THR A 28 4.84 9.25 5.28
C THR A 28 4.89 10.36 4.25
N THR A 29 5.27 10.01 3.02
CA THR A 29 5.24 10.98 1.94
C THR A 29 3.77 11.36 1.80
N GLY A 30 3.47 12.63 1.48
CA GLY A 30 2.07 13.04 1.27
C GLY A 30 1.35 12.17 0.22
N LEU A 31 2.12 11.48 -0.64
CA LEU A 31 1.64 10.46 -1.55
C LEU A 31 1.21 9.16 -0.84
N ASN A 32 1.96 8.67 0.14
CA ASN A 32 1.57 7.51 0.94
C ASN A 32 0.28 7.78 1.70
N GLU A 33 0.19 8.94 2.35
CA GLU A 33 -1.03 9.34 3.06
C GLU A 33 -2.20 9.47 2.09
N LEU A 34 -2.01 10.09 0.92
CA LEU A 34 -3.04 10.22 -0.10
C LEU A 34 -3.51 8.84 -0.61
N LEU A 35 -2.57 7.93 -0.88
CA LEU A 35 -2.90 6.58 -1.32
C LEU A 35 -3.67 5.82 -0.25
N ASP A 36 -3.25 5.91 1.00
CA ASP A 36 -3.93 5.26 2.11
C ASP A 36 -5.32 5.85 2.31
N HIS A 37 -5.51 7.16 2.15
CA HIS A 37 -6.83 7.80 2.18
C HIS A 37 -7.72 7.35 1.00
N LEU A 38 -7.16 7.17 -0.20
CA LEU A 38 -7.88 6.66 -1.37
C LEU A 38 -8.19 5.16 -1.30
N LEU A 39 -7.54 4.44 -0.37
CA LEU A 39 -7.73 3.01 -0.14
C LEU A 39 -8.42 2.71 1.21
N GLY A 40 -8.91 3.73 1.91
CA GLY A 40 -9.72 3.56 3.12
C GLY A 40 -8.92 3.30 4.41
N GLY A 41 -7.69 3.79 4.50
CA GLY A 41 -6.91 3.82 5.74
C GLY A 41 -6.19 2.51 6.07
N GLY A 42 -5.66 1.80 5.07
CA GLY A 42 -4.70 0.71 5.26
C GLY A 42 -5.31 -0.69 5.49
N THR A 43 -6.63 -0.81 5.58
CA THR A 43 -7.29 -2.12 5.37
C THR A 43 -7.66 -2.23 3.91
N ARG A 44 -7.31 -3.35 3.25
CA ARG A 44 -7.63 -3.62 1.85
C ARG A 44 -9.14 -3.71 1.65
N VAL A 45 -9.80 -2.57 1.50
CA VAL A 45 -11.25 -2.49 1.29
C VAL A 45 -11.51 -2.39 -0.20
N LEU A 46 -12.04 -3.48 -0.75
CA LEU A 46 -12.62 -3.46 -2.09
C LEU A 46 -13.84 -2.52 -2.09
N ALA A 47 -13.87 -1.58 -3.04
CA ALA A 47 -14.88 -0.53 -3.18
C ALA A 47 -14.80 0.59 -2.14
N ASP A 48 -13.68 1.29 -2.16
CA ASP A 48 -13.36 2.45 -1.32
C ASP A 48 -14.39 3.60 -1.44
N ALA A 49 -14.74 4.18 -0.28
CA ALA A 49 -15.71 5.25 -0.17
C ALA A 49 -15.23 6.58 -0.78
N GLY A 50 -13.93 6.87 -0.70
CA GLY A 50 -13.30 8.02 -1.35
C GLY A 50 -13.38 7.93 -2.87
N LEU A 51 -13.07 6.77 -3.45
CA LEU A 51 -13.13 6.55 -4.90
C LEU A 51 -14.57 6.54 -5.43
N SER A 52 -15.52 5.98 -4.68
CA SER A 52 -16.93 5.84 -5.09
C SER A 52 -17.62 7.16 -5.48
N ARG A 53 -17.09 8.29 -5.01
CA ARG A 53 -17.60 9.65 -5.25
C ARG A 53 -17.19 10.23 -6.61
N PHE A 54 -16.20 9.64 -7.27
CA PHE A 54 -15.70 10.15 -8.54
C PHE A 54 -16.60 9.75 -9.72
N CYS A 55 -16.70 10.65 -10.71
CA CYS A 55 -17.41 10.35 -11.94
C CYS A 55 -16.64 9.31 -12.79
N PRO A 56 -17.31 8.61 -13.73
CA PRO A 56 -16.66 7.57 -14.54
C PRO A 56 -15.40 8.04 -15.28
N ARG A 57 -15.40 9.27 -15.80
CA ARG A 57 -14.21 9.84 -16.46
C ARG A 57 -13.02 9.96 -15.52
N ARG A 58 -13.26 10.38 -14.27
CA ARG A 58 -12.20 10.49 -13.25
C ARG A 58 -11.73 9.11 -12.80
N LEU A 59 -12.65 8.17 -12.58
CA LEU A 59 -12.30 6.80 -12.22
C LEU A 59 -11.46 6.13 -13.31
N SER A 60 -11.78 6.34 -14.59
CA SER A 60 -10.97 5.82 -15.70
C SER A 60 -9.57 6.44 -15.75
N ALA A 61 -9.46 7.75 -15.50
CA ALA A 61 -8.15 8.40 -15.40
C ALA A 61 -7.32 7.89 -14.21
N ILE A 62 -7.95 7.67 -13.06
CA ILE A 62 -7.31 7.09 -11.86
C ILE A 62 -6.84 5.68 -12.16
N GLN A 63 -7.68 4.84 -12.78
CA GLN A 63 -7.33 3.47 -13.15
C GLN A 63 -6.08 3.46 -14.04
N SER A 64 -6.12 4.15 -15.19
CA SER A 64 -5.00 4.14 -16.14
C SER A 64 -3.74 4.79 -15.56
N GLY A 65 -3.88 5.84 -14.76
CA GLY A 65 -2.76 6.48 -14.07
C GLY A 65 -2.11 5.55 -13.06
N ALA A 66 -2.90 4.85 -12.25
CA ALA A 66 -2.42 3.90 -11.27
C ALA A 66 -1.76 2.67 -11.92
N GLU A 67 -2.31 2.16 -13.03
CA GLU A 67 -1.68 1.10 -13.83
C GLU A 67 -0.32 1.53 -14.38
N ALA A 68 -0.22 2.76 -14.91
CA ALA A 68 1.03 3.31 -15.42
C ALA A 68 2.08 3.48 -14.30
N GLN A 69 1.67 3.97 -13.12
CA GLN A 69 2.56 4.12 -11.97
C GLN A 69 3.04 2.76 -11.41
N ALA A 70 2.16 1.75 -11.35
CA ALA A 70 2.57 0.40 -10.98
C ALA A 70 3.62 -0.17 -11.95
N LEU A 71 3.46 0.10 -13.24
CA LEU A 71 4.43 -0.32 -14.26
C LEU A 71 5.76 0.45 -14.14
N GLU A 72 5.71 1.74 -13.86
CA GLU A 72 6.90 2.56 -13.63
C GLU A 72 7.73 2.06 -12.43
N CYS A 73 7.08 1.78 -11.30
CA CYS A 73 7.73 1.17 -10.15
C CYS A 73 8.36 -0.20 -10.48
N LEU A 74 7.68 -1.03 -11.28
CA LEU A 74 8.21 -2.32 -11.73
C LEU A 74 9.46 -2.15 -12.60
N HIS A 75 9.45 -1.21 -13.54
CA HIS A 75 10.62 -0.90 -14.36
C HIS A 75 11.78 -0.39 -13.50
N GLY A 76 11.49 0.43 -12.49
CA GLY A 76 12.48 0.88 -11.50
C GLY A 76 13.16 -0.31 -10.81
N LEU A 77 12.36 -1.26 -10.28
CA LEU A 77 12.87 -2.49 -9.66
C LEU A 77 13.75 -3.30 -10.59
N GLN A 78 13.30 -3.52 -11.83
CA GLN A 78 14.07 -4.26 -12.84
C GLN A 78 15.40 -3.58 -13.15
N GLY A 79 15.39 -2.24 -13.28
CA GLY A 79 16.59 -1.44 -13.51
C GLY A 79 17.60 -1.57 -12.38
N MET A 80 17.16 -1.41 -11.13
CA MET A 80 18.05 -1.58 -9.96
C MET A 80 18.55 -3.01 -9.80
N ALA A 81 17.71 -4.01 -10.05
CA ALA A 81 18.12 -5.42 -10.00
C ALA A 81 19.22 -5.71 -11.04
N HIS A 82 19.09 -5.14 -12.23
CA HIS A 82 20.12 -5.25 -13.26
C HIS A 82 21.43 -4.58 -12.84
N VAL A 83 21.37 -3.34 -12.34
CA VAL A 83 22.56 -2.61 -11.88
C VAL A 83 23.25 -3.33 -10.72
N LEU A 84 22.49 -3.81 -9.74
CA LEU A 84 23.01 -4.60 -8.62
C LEU A 84 23.67 -5.89 -9.13
N GLY A 85 23.03 -6.60 -10.06
CA GLY A 85 23.58 -7.81 -10.66
C GLY A 85 24.90 -7.56 -11.39
N VAL A 86 25.00 -6.46 -12.15
CA VAL A 86 26.25 -6.05 -12.81
C VAL A 86 27.34 -5.69 -11.79
N ALA A 87 26.98 -4.94 -10.74
CA ALA A 87 27.92 -4.54 -9.70
C ALA A 87 28.49 -5.76 -8.95
N LEU A 88 27.63 -6.71 -8.55
CA LEU A 88 28.03 -7.94 -7.87
C LEU A 88 28.79 -8.92 -8.78
N GLY A 89 28.61 -8.83 -10.10
CA GLY A 89 29.31 -9.67 -11.08
C GLY A 89 30.78 -9.31 -11.27
N HIS A 90 31.24 -8.16 -10.75
CA HIS A 90 32.63 -7.73 -10.92
C HIS A 90 33.53 -8.39 -9.87
N PRO A 91 34.62 -9.10 -10.25
CA PRO A 91 35.41 -9.95 -9.35
C PRO A 91 36.16 -9.25 -8.19
N GLN A 92 36.04 -7.92 -8.06
CA GLN A 92 36.64 -7.10 -6.99
C GLN A 92 35.61 -6.17 -6.34
N ALA A 93 34.33 -6.30 -6.69
CA ALA A 93 33.28 -5.47 -6.12
C ALA A 93 32.91 -5.99 -4.72
N GLU A 94 33.38 -5.28 -3.71
CA GLU A 94 32.80 -5.35 -2.37
C GLU A 94 31.85 -4.16 -2.22
N LEU A 95 30.55 -4.44 -2.25
CA LEU A 95 29.56 -3.43 -1.92
C LEU A 95 29.49 -3.29 -0.39
N PRO A 96 29.57 -2.06 0.15
CA PRO A 96 29.38 -1.84 1.58
C PRO A 96 28.05 -2.39 2.06
N ALA A 97 28.01 -2.96 3.26
CA ALA A 97 26.78 -3.50 3.84
C ALA A 97 25.64 -2.47 3.88
N THR A 98 25.96 -1.20 4.13
CA THR A 98 25.00 -0.08 4.10
C THR A 98 24.34 0.08 2.73
N VAL A 99 25.10 -0.04 1.65
CA VAL A 99 24.57 0.04 0.28
C VAL A 99 23.62 -1.13 0.00
N LEU A 100 23.96 -2.33 0.46
CA LEU A 100 23.07 -3.50 0.32
C LEU A 100 21.78 -3.32 1.13
N THR A 101 21.87 -2.78 2.35
CA THR A 101 20.70 -2.44 3.16
C THR A 101 19.80 -1.40 2.48
N ASP A 102 20.38 -0.33 1.95
CA ASP A 102 19.64 0.71 1.23
C ASP A 102 18.93 0.15 -0.02
N VAL A 103 19.62 -0.74 -0.75
CA VAL A 103 19.04 -1.41 -1.92
C VAL A 103 17.87 -2.30 -1.50
N VAL A 104 18.02 -3.13 -0.47
CA VAL A 104 16.92 -3.97 0.05
C VAL A 104 15.73 -3.12 0.47
N TRP A 105 15.97 -2.00 1.15
CA TRP A 105 14.90 -1.08 1.54
C TRP A 105 14.19 -0.46 0.35
N HIS A 106 14.95 -0.03 -0.64
CA HIS A 106 14.37 0.54 -1.85
C HIS A 106 13.52 -0.50 -2.60
N PHE A 107 13.98 -1.76 -2.66
CA PHE A 107 13.20 -2.85 -3.26
C PHE A 107 11.88 -3.08 -2.53
N HIS A 108 11.92 -3.13 -1.20
CA HIS A 108 10.73 -3.28 -0.37
C HIS A 108 9.74 -2.14 -0.61
N GLY A 109 10.22 -0.88 -0.60
CA GLY A 109 9.38 0.29 -0.84
C GLY A 109 8.72 0.29 -2.23
N GLN A 110 9.46 -0.08 -3.28
CA GLN A 110 8.92 -0.16 -4.64
C GLN A 110 7.91 -1.31 -4.80
N LEU A 111 8.18 -2.48 -4.22
CA LEU A 111 7.22 -3.60 -4.24
C LEU A 111 5.90 -3.21 -3.56
N HIS A 112 5.98 -2.57 -2.39
CA HIS A 112 4.81 -2.09 -1.69
C HIS A 112 4.07 -0.99 -2.46
N ALA A 113 4.79 -0.10 -3.15
CA ALA A 113 4.18 0.89 -4.04
C ALA A 113 3.43 0.23 -5.21
N ILE A 114 4.01 -0.78 -5.87
CA ILE A 114 3.36 -1.53 -6.95
C ILE A 114 2.04 -2.13 -6.49
N GLU A 115 2.04 -2.76 -5.30
CA GLU A 115 0.83 -3.36 -4.74
C GLU A 115 -0.28 -2.32 -4.54
N ARG A 116 0.03 -1.18 -3.92
CA ARG A 116 -0.95 -0.11 -3.68
C ARG A 116 -1.47 0.51 -4.97
N TRP A 117 -0.61 0.74 -5.95
CA TRP A 117 -1.04 1.25 -7.25
C TRP A 117 -1.95 0.26 -7.99
N ARG A 118 -1.64 -1.04 -7.93
CA ARG A 118 -2.50 -2.08 -8.51
C ARG A 118 -3.84 -2.19 -7.81
N GLU A 119 -3.85 -2.06 -6.48
CA GLU A 119 -5.06 -2.06 -5.69
C GLU A 119 -5.95 -0.86 -6.03
N LEU A 120 -5.36 0.34 -6.14
CA LEU A 120 -6.07 1.54 -6.58
C LEU A 120 -6.69 1.38 -7.98
N ALA A 121 -5.93 0.83 -8.93
CA ALA A 121 -6.42 0.53 -10.27
C ALA A 121 -7.59 -0.47 -10.24
N THR A 122 -7.45 -1.54 -9.46
CA THR A 122 -8.48 -2.59 -9.32
C THR A 122 -9.76 -2.02 -8.71
N ASN A 123 -9.64 -1.20 -7.67
CA ASN A 123 -10.78 -0.54 -7.04
C ASN A 123 -11.49 0.43 -7.99
N ALA A 124 -10.75 1.25 -8.73
CA ALA A 124 -11.31 2.15 -9.73
C ALA A 124 -12.04 1.38 -10.85
N ALA A 125 -11.44 0.31 -11.38
CA ALA A 125 -12.06 -0.56 -12.38
C ALA A 125 -13.33 -1.24 -11.84
N GLY A 126 -13.29 -1.74 -10.61
CA GLY A 126 -14.43 -2.37 -9.94
C GLY A 126 -15.64 -1.42 -9.83
N LEU A 127 -15.40 -0.16 -9.48
CA LEU A 127 -16.43 0.87 -9.38
C LEU A 127 -16.96 1.32 -10.75
N LEU A 128 -16.10 1.39 -11.77
CA LEU A 128 -16.50 1.66 -13.16
C LEU A 128 -17.46 0.62 -13.71
N ASN A 129 -17.13 -0.65 -13.45
CA ASN A 129 -17.92 -1.80 -13.91
C ASN A 129 -19.23 -1.95 -13.12
N ASN A 130 -19.27 -1.47 -11.88
CA ASN A 130 -20.41 -1.62 -10.98
C ASN A 130 -20.96 -0.27 -10.49
N ARG A 131 -21.47 0.56 -11.43
CA ARG A 131 -21.95 1.92 -11.12
C ARG A 131 -23.02 1.98 -10.03
N ARG A 132 -23.88 0.96 -9.93
CA ARG A 132 -24.89 0.87 -8.86
C ARG A 132 -24.22 0.76 -7.49
N VAL A 133 -23.25 -0.13 -7.36
CA VAL A 133 -22.47 -0.33 -6.12
C VAL A 133 -21.71 0.95 -5.77
N ALA A 134 -21.11 1.62 -6.75
CA ALA A 134 -20.45 2.91 -6.55
C ALA A 134 -21.42 3.96 -5.98
N GLY A 135 -22.63 4.07 -6.55
CA GLY A 135 -23.67 4.98 -6.05
C GLY A 135 -24.13 4.67 -4.62
N ASP A 136 -24.33 3.38 -4.30
CA ASP A 136 -24.74 2.95 -2.97
C ASP A 136 -23.68 3.27 -1.91
N ILE A 137 -22.40 3.03 -2.22
CA ILE A 137 -21.28 3.33 -1.33
C ILE A 137 -21.13 4.83 -1.13
N ALA A 138 -21.17 5.62 -2.21
CA ALA A 138 -21.08 7.08 -2.13
C ALA A 138 -22.22 7.68 -1.28
N SER A 139 -23.44 7.14 -1.42
CA SER A 139 -24.60 7.57 -0.63
C SER A 139 -24.46 7.24 0.86
N ARG A 140 -24.00 6.02 1.19
CA ARG A 140 -23.74 5.59 2.57
C ARG A 140 -22.66 6.45 3.22
N TYR A 141 -21.56 6.68 2.52
CA TYR A 141 -20.48 7.53 3.01
C TYR A 141 -20.95 8.97 3.23
N ALA A 142 -21.68 9.55 2.27
CA ALA A 142 -22.23 10.90 2.43
C ALA A 142 -23.21 11.02 3.62
N THR A 143 -23.93 9.94 3.93
CA THR A 143 -24.84 9.89 5.09
C THR A 143 -24.06 9.82 6.40
N TRP A 144 -23.05 8.95 6.46
CA TRP A 144 -22.15 8.84 7.62
C TRP A 144 -21.39 10.15 7.87
N ALA A 145 -20.75 10.74 6.85
CA ALA A 145 -19.96 11.96 6.99
C ALA A 145 -20.80 13.15 7.46
N ARG A 146 -22.07 13.24 7.01
CA ARG A 146 -23.04 14.21 7.54
C ARG A 146 -23.38 13.95 9.01
N SER A 147 -23.53 12.69 9.41
CA SER A 147 -23.85 12.33 10.80
C SER A 147 -22.75 12.64 11.80
N VAL A 148 -21.48 12.67 11.36
CA VAL A 148 -20.31 12.97 12.20
C VAL A 148 -19.79 14.40 12.04
N GLY A 149 -20.43 15.25 11.22
CA GLY A 149 -20.02 16.64 11.01
C GLY A 149 -18.76 16.82 10.16
N GLU A 150 -18.30 15.78 9.45
CA GLU A 150 -17.13 15.85 8.55
C GLU A 150 -17.45 16.43 7.18
N TRP A 151 -18.74 16.61 6.85
CA TRP A 151 -19.14 17.21 5.58
C TRP A 151 -19.26 18.73 5.71
N PRO A 152 -18.68 19.54 4.80
CA PRO A 152 -18.89 20.97 4.84
C PRO A 152 -20.38 21.27 4.73
N GLU A 153 -20.93 21.94 5.74
CA GLU A 153 -22.28 22.49 5.65
C GLU A 153 -22.32 23.39 4.42
N VAL A 154 -23.26 23.12 3.51
CA VAL A 154 -23.41 23.91 2.30
C VAL A 154 -23.91 25.27 2.75
N SER A 155 -23.01 26.24 2.88
CA SER A 155 -23.36 27.64 3.09
C SER A 155 -24.13 28.10 1.86
N HIS A 156 -25.44 28.31 2.03
CA HIS A 156 -26.34 28.85 1.03
C HIS A 156 -26.04 30.31 0.69
#